data_AF-A0A367YQB3-F1
#
_entry.id   AF-A0A367YQB3-F1
#
_cell.length_a   1.000
_cell.length_b   1.000
_cell.length_c   1.000
_cell.angle_alpha   90.00
_cell.angle_beta   90.00
_cell.angle_gamma   90.00
#
_symmetry.space_group_name_H-M   'P 1'
#
loop_
_entity.id
_entity.type
_entity.pdbx_description
1 polymer ?
#
loop_
_entity_poly.entity_id
_entity_poly.type
_entity_poly.pdbx_seq_one_letter_code
_entity_poly.pdbx_strand_id
1 'polypeptide(L)'
;MSVSFLLRIMQFISTTDAKDITALLSDTTHQILAIFKFDPAIVGFENKYHQRMTYNTVHRIIRVKKANLRFMTTKYINQNFKFKLDGSLEIAVLEILDFEIFLIDPYLFEKSIEYKLKYVYDEADYTALCGKKAEPDVLKYDDGLIESP
;
A
#
# COMPACT_ATOMS: atom_id res chain seq x y z
N MET A 1 -12.06 3.85 21.29
CA MET A 1 -12.78 3.79 20.00
C MET A 1 -11.94 3.00 19.02
N SER A 2 -12.48 1.94 18.43
CA SER A 2 -11.81 1.24 17.32
C SER A 2 -12.01 2.10 16.07
N VAL A 3 -10.91 2.64 15.54
CA VAL A 3 -10.94 3.35 14.26
C VAL A 3 -11.04 2.29 13.16
N SER A 4 -12.16 2.27 12.43
CA SER A 4 -12.34 1.40 11.27
C SER A 4 -12.50 2.27 10.03
N PHE A 5 -11.79 1.92 8.96
CA PHE A 5 -11.79 2.68 7.72
C PHE A 5 -12.55 1.91 6.64
N LEU A 6 -13.28 2.65 5.79
CA LEU A 6 -13.93 2.11 4.61
C LEU A 6 -13.00 2.34 3.42
N LEU A 7 -12.64 1.26 2.75
CA LEU A 7 -11.81 1.31 1.55
C LEU A 7 -12.49 0.51 0.44
N ARG A 8 -12.27 0.91 -0.80
CA ARG A 8 -12.72 0.17 -1.97
C ARG A 8 -11.56 -0.60 -2.58
N ILE A 9 -11.82 -1.85 -2.96
CA ILE A 9 -10.86 -2.67 -3.71
C ILE A 9 -10.88 -2.20 -5.16
N MET A 10 -9.80 -1.56 -5.64
CA MET A 10 -9.72 -1.10 -7.03
C MET A 10 -9.27 -2.22 -7.97
N GLN A 11 -8.28 -3.00 -7.54
CA GLN A 11 -7.79 -4.14 -8.29
C GLN A 11 -6.97 -5.06 -7.39
N PHE A 12 -6.93 -6.34 -7.77
CA PHE A 12 -5.93 -7.30 -7.30
C PHE A 12 -4.79 -7.36 -8.32
N ILE A 13 -3.55 -7.44 -7.84
CA ILE A 13 -2.36 -7.23 -8.68
C ILE A 13 -1.58 -8.53 -8.87
N SER A 14 -1.14 -9.15 -7.78
CA SER A 14 -0.45 -10.43 -7.79
C SER A 14 -0.56 -11.16 -6.45
N THR A 15 -0.19 -12.43 -6.47
CA THR A 15 0.05 -13.23 -5.28
C THR A 15 1.54 -13.20 -4.96
N THR A 16 1.91 -13.04 -3.69
CA THR A 16 3.30 -13.11 -3.24
C THR A 16 3.73 -14.56 -3.00
N ASP A 17 5.02 -14.80 -2.80
CA ASP A 17 5.54 -16.14 -2.44
C ASP A 17 4.94 -16.66 -1.12
N ALA A 18 4.56 -15.75 -0.22
CA ALA A 18 3.88 -16.06 1.04
C ALA A 18 2.37 -16.33 0.86
N LYS A 19 1.88 -16.39 -0.38
CA LYS A 19 0.45 -16.55 -0.75
C LYS A 19 -0.45 -15.38 -0.31
N ASP A 20 0.14 -14.27 0.09
CA ASP A 20 -0.60 -13.03 0.31
C ASP A 20 -1.07 -12.48 -1.04
N ILE A 21 -2.14 -11.67 -1.03
CA ILE A 21 -2.66 -11.03 -2.24
C ILE A 21 -2.36 -9.54 -2.18
N THR A 22 -1.61 -9.03 -3.16
CA THR A 22 -1.37 -7.61 -3.33
C THR A 22 -2.53 -6.96 -4.08
N ALA A 23 -2.88 -5.75 -3.67
CA ALA A 23 -4.02 -5.02 -4.18
C ALA A 23 -3.76 -3.51 -4.18
N LEU A 24 -4.59 -2.81 -4.94
CA LEU A 24 -4.73 -1.36 -4.87
C LEU A 24 -6.07 -1.07 -4.21
N LEU A 25 -6.05 -0.29 -3.14
CA LEU A 25 -7.24 0.19 -2.45
C LEU A 25 -7.39 1.69 -2.68
N SER A 26 -8.61 2.20 -2.56
CA SER A 26 -8.88 3.63 -2.58
C SER A 26 -9.88 4.03 -1.50
N ASP A 27 -9.75 5.26 -1.03
CA ASP A 27 -10.85 5.97 -0.41
C ASP A 27 -11.49 6.93 -1.44
N THR A 28 -12.12 8.01 -0.98
CA THR A 28 -12.74 9.02 -1.85
C THR A 28 -11.74 9.98 -2.50
N THR A 29 -10.48 9.99 -2.05
CA THR A 29 -9.48 11.02 -2.36
C THR A 29 -8.19 10.43 -2.94
N HIS A 30 -7.72 9.31 -2.40
CA HIS A 30 -6.43 8.72 -2.71
C HIS A 30 -6.54 7.22 -2.93
N GLN A 31 -5.48 6.70 -3.55
CA GLN A 31 -5.23 5.27 -3.67
C GLN A 31 -3.93 4.88 -2.95
N ILE A 32 -3.93 3.67 -2.38
CA ILE A 32 -2.83 3.12 -1.59
C ILE A 32 -2.64 1.64 -1.93
N LEU A 33 -1.38 1.20 -1.95
CA LEU A 33 -1.04 -0.21 -2.09
C LEU A 33 -1.36 -0.97 -0.80
N ALA A 34 -1.88 -2.18 -0.95
CA ALA A 34 -2.25 -3.03 0.17
C ALA A 34 -1.85 -4.49 -0.06
N ILE A 35 -1.70 -5.21 1.05
CA ILE A 35 -1.45 -6.66 1.07
C ILE A 35 -2.49 -7.29 1.98
N PHE A 36 -3.29 -8.19 1.45
CA PHE A 36 -4.14 -9.07 2.24
C PHE A 36 -3.34 -10.28 2.68
N LYS A 37 -3.10 -10.42 3.98
CA LYS A 37 -2.36 -11.55 4.53
C LYS A 37 -3.10 -12.86 4.29
N PHE A 38 -2.39 -13.91 3.88
CA PHE A 38 -2.98 -15.23 3.66
C PHE A 38 -3.79 -15.70 4.89
N ASP A 39 -3.16 -15.63 6.06
CA ASP A 39 -3.78 -15.80 7.37
C ASP A 39 -3.35 -14.60 8.23
N PRO A 40 -4.27 -13.81 8.82
CA PRO A 40 -5.69 -14.09 9.01
C PRO A 40 -6.68 -13.53 7.98
N ALA A 41 -6.26 -12.66 7.06
CA ALA A 41 -7.23 -11.91 6.26
C ALA A 41 -7.94 -12.79 5.21
N ILE A 42 -7.19 -13.48 4.34
CA ILE A 42 -7.77 -14.25 3.24
C ILE A 42 -8.52 -15.47 3.79
N VAL A 43 -7.88 -16.29 4.63
CA VAL A 43 -8.51 -17.46 5.24
C VAL A 43 -9.74 -17.06 6.06
N GLY A 44 -9.66 -15.99 6.85
CA GLY A 44 -10.80 -15.48 7.62
C GLY A 44 -11.97 -15.06 6.72
N PHE A 45 -11.68 -14.39 5.61
CA PHE A 45 -12.69 -14.02 4.61
C PHE A 45 -13.33 -15.26 3.97
N GLU A 46 -12.53 -16.19 3.44
CA GLU A 46 -13.04 -17.34 2.69
C GLU A 46 -13.87 -18.26 3.60
N ASN A 47 -13.49 -18.41 4.87
CA ASN A 47 -14.27 -19.14 5.87
C ASN A 47 -15.62 -18.47 6.17
N LYS A 48 -15.66 -17.14 6.23
CA LYS A 48 -16.88 -16.37 6.55
C LYS A 48 -17.86 -16.30 5.38
N TYR A 49 -17.36 -16.12 4.16
CA TYR A 49 -18.18 -15.85 2.98
C TYR A 49 -18.30 -17.03 2.02
N HIS A 50 -17.60 -18.14 2.29
CA HIS A 50 -17.60 -19.36 1.47
C HIS A 50 -17.29 -19.12 -0.02
N GLN A 51 -16.48 -18.08 -0.30
CA GLN A 51 -16.07 -17.72 -1.65
C GLN A 51 -14.63 -17.22 -1.65
N ARG A 52 -13.97 -17.30 -2.81
CA ARG A 52 -12.63 -16.70 -3.00
C ARG A 52 -12.68 -15.20 -2.75
N MET A 53 -11.71 -14.68 -2.03
CA MET A 53 -11.62 -13.23 -1.77
C MET A 53 -11.59 -12.40 -3.04
N THR A 54 -10.99 -12.90 -4.12
CA THR A 54 -10.88 -12.18 -5.39
C THR A 54 -12.11 -12.32 -6.31
N TYR A 55 -13.08 -13.16 -5.94
CA TYR A 55 -14.23 -13.44 -6.77
C TYR A 55 -15.32 -12.39 -6.56
N ASN A 56 -15.57 -11.58 -7.60
CA ASN A 56 -16.61 -10.56 -7.65
C ASN A 56 -16.54 -9.53 -6.50
N THR A 57 -15.35 -9.23 -5.97
CA THR A 57 -15.14 -8.28 -4.87
C THR A 57 -14.45 -6.98 -5.30
N VAL A 58 -13.97 -6.91 -6.55
CA VAL A 58 -13.44 -5.66 -7.12
C VAL A 58 -14.56 -4.61 -7.15
N HIS A 59 -14.22 -3.37 -6.85
CA HIS A 59 -15.09 -2.22 -6.65
C HIS A 59 -16.08 -2.32 -5.47
N ARG A 60 -16.01 -3.38 -4.65
CA ARG A 60 -16.77 -3.42 -3.39
C ARG A 60 -16.08 -2.60 -2.31
N ILE A 61 -16.90 -2.04 -1.44
CA ILE A 61 -16.43 -1.35 -0.25
C ILE A 61 -16.25 -2.37 0.86
N ILE A 62 -15.04 -2.41 1.40
CA ILE A 62 -14.67 -3.19 2.57
C ILE A 62 -14.51 -2.28 3.78
N ARG A 63 -14.85 -2.83 4.95
CA ARG A 63 -14.50 -2.24 6.23
C ARG A 63 -13.25 -2.94 6.75
N VAL A 64 -12.15 -2.21 6.86
CA VAL A 64 -10.91 -2.70 7.46
C VAL A 64 -11.05 -2.63 8.98
N LYS A 65 -10.98 -3.78 9.65
CA LYS A 65 -11.08 -3.91 11.10
C LYS A 65 -9.71 -3.91 11.78
N LYS A 66 -8.71 -4.49 11.11
CA LYS A 66 -7.34 -4.55 11.60
C LYS A 66 -6.36 -4.49 10.43
N ALA A 67 -5.41 -3.57 10.50
CA ALA A 67 -4.32 -3.45 9.55
C ALA A 67 -3.07 -2.85 10.19
N ASN A 68 -1.91 -3.11 9.60
CA ASN A 68 -0.66 -2.44 9.92
C ASN A 68 -0.25 -1.54 8.76
N LEU A 69 0.31 -0.38 9.06
CA LEU A 69 1.02 0.43 8.06
C LEU A 69 2.48 0.00 8.05
N ARG A 70 3.00 -0.43 6.89
CA ARG A 70 4.40 -0.85 6.74
C ARG A 70 5.07 -0.10 5.61
N PHE A 71 6.30 0.30 5.81
CA PHE A 71 7.15 0.84 4.76
C PHE A 71 7.87 -0.30 4.04
N MET A 72 7.70 -0.37 2.73
CA MET A 72 8.28 -1.39 1.88
C MET A 72 9.31 -0.76 0.95
N THR A 73 10.40 -1.48 0.71
CA THR A 73 11.44 -1.03 -0.23
C THR A 73 10.92 -1.02 -1.67
N THR A 74 11.46 -0.14 -2.50
CA THR A 74 11.18 -0.08 -3.95
C THR A 74 11.34 -1.45 -4.62
N LYS A 75 12.37 -2.22 -4.22
CA LYS A 75 12.60 -3.59 -4.71
C LYS A 75 11.41 -4.50 -4.44
N TYR A 76 10.89 -4.48 -3.21
CA TYR A 76 9.74 -5.29 -2.83
C TYR A 76 8.49 -4.89 -3.62
N ILE A 77 8.27 -3.58 -3.79
CA ILE A 77 7.13 -3.05 -4.56
C ILE A 77 7.20 -3.49 -6.02
N ASN A 78 8.34 -3.30 -6.68
CA ASN A 78 8.50 -3.65 -8.09
C ASN A 78 8.28 -5.15 -8.33
N GLN A 79 8.74 -6.00 -7.40
CA GLN A 79 8.57 -7.45 -7.48
C GLN A 79 7.11 -7.89 -7.25
N ASN A 80 6.46 -7.39 -6.19
CA ASN A 80 5.18 -7.95 -5.71
C ASN A 80 3.94 -7.18 -6.17
N PHE A 81 4.10 -5.94 -6.62
CA PHE A 81 3.03 -5.09 -7.12
C PHE A 81 3.18 -4.78 -8.63
N LYS A 82 4.20 -5.31 -9.31
CA LYS A 82 4.43 -5.11 -10.76
C LYS A 82 4.52 -3.62 -11.16
N PHE A 83 4.95 -2.76 -10.24
CA PHE A 83 5.29 -1.38 -10.55
C PHE A 83 6.73 -1.29 -11.07
N LYS A 84 7.04 -0.16 -11.72
CA LYS A 84 8.40 0.23 -12.08
C LYS A 84 8.70 1.56 -11.42
N LEU A 85 8.92 1.51 -10.11
CA LEU A 85 9.34 2.66 -9.33
C LEU A 85 10.86 2.77 -9.38
N ASP A 86 11.34 3.97 -9.68
CA ASP A 86 12.75 4.34 -9.59
C ASP A 86 12.96 5.17 -8.32
N GLY A 87 14.05 4.92 -7.61
CA GLY A 87 14.43 5.69 -6.42
C GLY A 87 14.47 4.89 -5.12
N SER A 88 14.63 5.63 -4.03
CA SER A 88 14.99 5.10 -2.70
C SER A 88 13.98 5.43 -1.61
N LEU A 89 12.80 5.90 -2.01
CA LEU A 89 11.70 6.18 -1.10
C LEU A 89 11.07 4.87 -0.64
N GLU A 90 10.92 4.69 0.67
CA GLU A 90 10.12 3.59 1.18
C GLU A 90 8.63 3.91 0.97
N ILE A 91 7.91 2.92 0.44
CA ILE A 91 6.50 3.06 0.05
C ILE A 91 5.63 2.49 1.16
N ALA A 92 4.74 3.32 1.71
CA ALA A 92 3.79 2.89 2.71
C ALA A 92 2.75 1.96 2.09
N VAL A 93 2.62 0.76 2.65
CA VAL A 93 1.72 -0.30 2.21
C VAL A 93 0.85 -0.71 3.39
N LEU A 94 -0.45 -0.85 3.13
CA LEU A 94 -1.39 -1.28 4.14
C LEU A 94 -1.46 -2.82 4.19
N GLU A 95 -0.96 -3.40 5.27
CA GLU A 95 -1.07 -4.83 5.53
C GLU A 95 -2.40 -5.13 6.23
N ILE A 96 -3.35 -5.70 5.50
CA ILE A 96 -4.69 -6.04 5.97
C ILE A 96 -4.65 -7.39 6.69
N LEU A 97 -5.12 -7.39 7.94
CA LEU A 97 -5.20 -8.58 8.81
C LEU A 97 -6.64 -9.05 9.02
N ASP A 98 -7.59 -8.12 9.12
CA ASP A 98 -9.01 -8.44 9.27
C ASP A 98 -9.86 -7.36 8.59
N PHE A 99 -10.86 -7.80 7.83
CA PHE A 99 -11.77 -6.95 7.09
C PHE A 99 -13.09 -7.67 6.81
N GLU A 100 -14.11 -6.92 6.41
CA GLU A 100 -15.37 -7.48 5.95
C GLU A 100 -15.94 -6.69 4.77
N ILE A 101 -16.81 -7.33 3.99
CA ILE A 101 -17.60 -6.62 2.98
C ILE A 101 -18.57 -5.70 3.72
N PHE A 102 -18.48 -4.41 3.46
CA PHE A 102 -19.39 -3.40 4.01
C PHE A 102 -20.59 -3.21 3.08
N LEU A 103 -20.33 -3.04 1.78
CA LEU A 103 -21.36 -2.92 0.75
C LEU A 103 -21.23 -4.07 -0.25
N ILE A 104 -22.32 -4.80 -0.46
CA ILE A 104 -22.37 -5.93 -1.40
C ILE A 104 -22.36 -5.43 -2.85
N ASP A 105 -23.07 -4.33 -3.10
CA ASP A 105 -23.15 -3.73 -4.43
C ASP A 105 -21.81 -3.10 -4.82
N PRO A 106 -21.35 -3.31 -6.07
CA PRO A 106 -20.15 -2.65 -6.56
C PRO A 106 -20.40 -1.15 -6.64
N TYR A 107 -19.48 -0.38 -6.05
CA TYR A 107 -19.53 1.08 -6.07
C TYR A 107 -18.50 1.61 -7.05
N LEU A 108 -18.94 1.76 -8.30
CA LEU A 108 -18.15 2.32 -9.40
C LEU A 108 -18.24 3.84 -9.35
N PHE A 109 -17.10 4.52 -9.32
CA PHE A 109 -17.11 5.93 -9.65
C PHE A 109 -17.25 6.09 -11.16
N GLU A 110 -17.64 7.30 -11.58
CA GLU A 110 -17.46 7.69 -12.97
C GLU A 110 -15.96 7.58 -13.30
N LYS A 111 -15.61 6.96 -14.44
CA LYS A 111 -14.21 6.71 -14.81
C LYS A 111 -13.35 7.98 -14.76
N SER A 112 -13.95 9.12 -15.12
CA SER A 112 -13.32 10.45 -15.07
C SER A 112 -12.84 10.85 -13.66
N ILE A 113 -13.46 10.33 -12.61
CA ILE A 113 -13.10 10.54 -11.21
C ILE A 113 -12.05 9.52 -10.77
N GLU A 114 -12.19 8.24 -11.15
CA GLU A 114 -11.21 7.20 -10.80
C GLU A 114 -9.81 7.52 -11.33
N TYR A 115 -9.71 8.02 -12.57
CA TYR A 115 -8.44 8.44 -13.16
C TYR A 115 -7.79 9.65 -12.46
N LYS A 116 -8.54 10.40 -11.65
CA LYS A 116 -8.02 11.56 -10.91
C LYS A 116 -7.55 11.22 -9.50
N LEU A 117 -7.81 9.99 -9.01
CA LEU A 117 -7.34 9.58 -7.69
C LEU A 117 -5.81 9.54 -7.70
N LYS A 118 -5.20 10.38 -6.87
CA LYS A 118 -3.76 10.43 -6.69
C LYS A 118 -3.29 9.32 -5.77
N TYR A 119 -2.05 8.88 -5.92
CA TYR A 119 -1.47 8.02 -4.90
C TYR A 119 -1.19 8.84 -3.64
N VAL A 120 -1.33 8.23 -2.46
CA VAL A 120 -0.89 8.86 -1.19
C VAL A 120 0.58 9.30 -1.27
N TYR A 121 1.38 8.62 -2.09
CA TYR A 121 2.81 8.88 -2.29
C TYR A 121 3.10 10.17 -3.08
N ASP A 122 2.10 10.69 -3.80
CA ASP A 122 2.22 11.92 -4.59
C ASP A 122 1.99 13.18 -3.74
N GLU A 123 1.55 13.01 -2.49
CA GLU A 123 1.25 14.12 -1.60
C GLU A 123 2.52 14.74 -1.01
N ALA A 124 2.55 16.08 -0.94
CA ALA A 124 3.69 16.84 -0.45
C ALA A 124 4.02 16.49 1.00
N ASP A 125 3.00 16.30 1.83
CA ASP A 125 3.16 15.94 3.24
C ASP A 125 3.78 14.54 3.40
N TYR A 126 3.37 13.57 2.57
CA TYR A 126 3.98 12.24 2.55
C TYR A 126 5.45 12.34 2.17
N THR A 127 5.75 13.12 1.13
CA THR A 127 7.12 13.35 0.67
C THR A 127 7.97 14.05 1.73
N ALA A 128 7.41 15.00 2.48
CA ALA A 128 8.12 15.70 3.54
C ALA A 128 8.42 14.79 4.75
N LEU A 129 7.49 13.90 5.10
CA LEU A 129 7.62 13.00 6.26
C LEU A 129 8.46 11.76 5.97
N CYS A 130 8.26 11.16 4.81
CA CYS A 130 8.81 9.86 4.44
C CYS A 130 9.88 9.95 3.35
N GLY A 131 9.99 11.10 2.66
CA GLY A 131 11.05 11.40 1.72
C GLY A 131 12.43 11.23 2.32
N LYS A 132 13.43 10.91 1.49
CA LYS A 132 14.81 11.08 1.90
C LYS A 132 15.00 12.53 2.34
N LYS A 133 15.22 12.75 3.63
CA LYS A 133 16.04 13.89 4.03
C LYS A 133 17.37 13.66 3.33
N ALA A 134 17.79 14.59 2.48
CA ALA A 134 19.19 14.62 2.10
C ALA A 134 19.97 14.49 3.41
N GLU A 135 20.82 13.47 3.53
CA GLU A 135 21.89 13.57 4.51
C GLU A 135 22.51 14.94 4.24
N PRO A 136 22.64 15.82 5.25
CA PRO A 136 23.41 17.03 5.03
C PRO A 136 24.71 16.53 4.42
N ASP A 137 25.09 17.06 3.25
CA ASP A 137 26.41 16.84 2.70
C ASP A 137 27.37 17.16 3.85
N VAL A 138 27.82 16.13 4.56
CA VAL A 138 29.03 16.22 5.33
C VAL A 138 30.04 16.34 4.21
N LEU A 139 30.28 17.59 3.81
CA LEU A 139 31.49 18.00 3.12
C LEU A 139 32.60 17.39 3.94
N LYS A 140 33.01 16.18 3.58
CA LYS A 140 34.29 15.63 3.96
C LYS A 140 35.26 16.54 3.24
N TYR A 141 35.63 17.63 3.92
CA TYR A 141 36.90 18.25 3.64
C TYR A 141 37.92 17.15 3.89
N ASP A 142 38.43 16.58 2.80
CA ASP A 142 39.71 15.91 2.80
C ASP A 142 40.73 17.05 2.86
N ASP A 143 40.98 17.54 4.07
CA ASP A 143 41.86 18.68 4.35
C ASP A 143 43.35 18.32 4.18
N GLY A 144 43.66 17.18 3.55
CA GLY A 144 44.98 16.90 2.96
C GLY A 144 46.13 16.94 3.95
N LEU A 145 45.85 16.84 5.25
CA LEU A 145 46.87 16.72 6.29
C LEU A 145 47.40 15.29 6.24
N ILE A 146 48.45 15.15 5.42
CA ILE A 146 49.44 14.10 5.55
C ILE A 146 49.95 14.19 6.98
N GLU A 147 49.56 13.24 7.84
CA GLU A 147 50.32 13.00 9.06
C GLU A 147 51.72 12.55 8.65
N SER A 148 52.71 13.33 9.00
CA SER A 148 54.13 12.98 8.92
C SER A 148 54.85 13.64 10.10
N PRO A 149 55.87 13.01 10.71
CA PRO A 149 56.40 11.66 10.50
C PRO A 149 56.06 10.66 11.63
#